data_AF-A0A7X8CMC1-F1
#
_entry.id   AF-A0A7X8CMC1-F1
#
_cell.length_a   1.000
_cell.length_b   1.000
_cell.length_c   1.000
_cell.angle_alpha   90.00
_cell.angle_beta   90.00
_cell.angle_gamma   90.00
#
_symmetry.space_group_name_H-M   'P 1'
#
loop_
_entity.id
_entity.type
_entity.pdbx_description
1 polymer ?
#
loop_
_entity_poly.entity_id
_entity_poly.type
_entity_poly.pdbx_seq_one_letter_code
_entity_poly.pdbx_strand_id
1 'polypeptide(L)'
;MEGFLTIDTLYLHMKYPKRDIFDEYYRYVSEVDTRILKKGCVVGDFVVKTGSSGYKISVWQHDARVYLTDQVDEKCGEGKGMGIWIQLGPKFLLANINHLQLGVYGFLYEIGIDEIFPISLNRIDLAIDCLGLSMHDQDVNFWKEGWVGRSKLSEVIYNKRTGRLETIYFGSRSSPVYFRIYDKVTQSIIDGDDKYWLDVWKNFDGSVTRIEWQVKPKAGKFPDNLKDFDKFNDVSVRELMNYLLDWGRLCTPGQSDTNRNRWKDSPLWSEIRELVAIWSNGVDWPTSRFGKEFHGISDAYMKFLSGAISGGIAKTNPNNPNINGLFEGLDEFGETLEKIQRVAEMKAKRIKRL
;
A
#
# COMPACT_ATOMS: atom_id res chain seq x y z
N MET A 1 -20.44 -7.82 9.71
CA MET A 1 -20.42 -6.38 9.38
C MET A 1 -20.68 -6.16 7.89
N GLU A 2 -21.39 -5.09 7.51
CA GLU A 2 -21.48 -4.63 6.11
C GLU A 2 -20.30 -3.72 5.77
N GLY A 3 -19.87 -3.69 4.50
CA GLY A 3 -18.85 -2.75 4.10
C GLY A 3 -18.63 -2.63 2.59
N PHE A 4 -17.92 -1.57 2.21
CA PHE A 4 -17.59 -1.26 0.82
C PHE A 4 -16.08 -1.31 0.61
N LEU A 5 -15.65 -2.03 -0.42
CA LEU A 5 -14.24 -2.13 -0.78
C LEU A 5 -13.99 -1.33 -2.05
N THR A 6 -13.02 -0.41 -2.01
CA THR A 6 -12.78 0.54 -3.10
C THR A 6 -11.29 0.78 -3.31
N ILE A 7 -10.94 1.23 -4.52
CA ILE A 7 -9.69 1.95 -4.75
C ILE A 7 -9.99 3.41 -4.41
N ASP A 8 -9.40 3.92 -3.34
CA ASP A 8 -9.63 5.30 -2.91
C ASP A 8 -8.87 6.28 -3.77
N THR A 9 -7.61 5.97 -4.08
CA THR A 9 -6.73 6.90 -4.78
C THR A 9 -5.74 6.14 -5.67
N LEU A 10 -5.46 6.65 -6.87
CA LEU A 10 -4.49 6.10 -7.81
C LEU A 10 -3.55 7.19 -8.33
N TYR A 11 -2.24 6.98 -8.21
CA TYR A 11 -1.23 7.88 -8.73
C TYR A 11 -0.46 7.17 -9.84
N LEU A 12 -0.47 7.76 -11.03
CA LEU A 12 0.19 7.23 -12.21
C LEU A 12 1.25 8.21 -12.69
N HIS A 13 2.30 7.70 -13.31
CA HIS A 13 3.32 8.50 -13.96
C HIS A 13 3.48 8.06 -15.40
N MET A 14 3.29 9.02 -16.30
CA MET A 14 3.43 8.84 -17.72
C MET A 14 4.74 9.44 -18.19
N LYS A 15 5.52 8.64 -18.94
CA LYS A 15 6.77 9.07 -19.56
C LYS A 15 6.48 9.92 -20.80
N TYR A 16 6.00 11.13 -20.56
CA TYR A 16 5.61 12.08 -21.59
C TYR A 16 6.82 12.92 -22.04
N PRO A 17 7.26 12.83 -23.31
CA PRO A 17 8.50 13.46 -23.77
C PRO A 17 8.30 14.88 -24.33
N LYS A 18 7.07 15.40 -24.31
CA LYS A 18 6.70 16.67 -24.95
C LYS A 18 6.34 17.74 -23.91
N ARG A 19 6.48 19.00 -24.31
CA ARG A 19 6.16 20.20 -23.50
C ARG A 19 4.86 20.90 -23.96
N ASP A 20 4.35 20.51 -25.10
CA ASP A 20 3.11 21.01 -25.72
C ASP A 20 1.95 21.18 -24.73
N ILE A 21 1.61 20.15 -23.96
CA ILE A 21 0.50 20.22 -23.00
C ILE A 21 0.79 21.21 -21.86
N PHE A 22 2.04 21.27 -21.39
CA PHE A 22 2.42 22.27 -20.40
C PHE A 22 2.26 23.69 -20.99
N ASP A 23 2.77 23.95 -22.18
CA ASP A 23 2.69 25.28 -22.81
C ASP A 23 1.24 25.68 -23.13
N GLU A 24 0.41 24.72 -23.54
CA GLU A 24 -1.01 24.92 -23.82
C GLU A 24 -1.79 25.46 -22.63
N TYR A 25 -1.60 24.88 -21.44
CA TYR A 25 -2.30 25.32 -20.23
C TYR A 25 -1.59 26.47 -19.53
N TYR A 26 -0.25 26.48 -19.53
CA TYR A 26 0.53 27.49 -18.81
C TYR A 26 0.34 28.90 -19.39
N ARG A 27 0.13 29.05 -20.70
CA ARG A 27 -0.14 30.36 -21.34
C ARG A 27 -1.37 31.08 -20.76
N TYR A 28 -2.34 30.36 -20.23
CA TYR A 28 -3.54 30.95 -19.61
C TYR A 28 -3.29 31.48 -18.19
N VAL A 29 -2.21 31.02 -17.54
CA VAL A 29 -1.95 31.28 -16.13
C VAL A 29 -0.56 31.86 -15.85
N SER A 30 0.26 32.13 -16.87
CA SER A 30 1.65 32.60 -16.72
C SER A 30 1.74 33.93 -15.96
N GLU A 31 0.75 34.81 -16.16
CA GLU A 31 0.66 36.13 -15.53
C GLU A 31 -0.26 36.17 -14.30
N VAL A 32 -0.82 35.02 -13.90
CA VAL A 32 -1.77 34.95 -12.77
C VAL A 32 -0.99 34.88 -11.45
N ASP A 33 -1.34 35.75 -10.49
CA ASP A 33 -0.78 35.71 -9.13
C ASP A 33 -0.95 34.30 -8.52
N THR A 34 0.14 33.75 -8.00
CA THR A 34 0.17 32.38 -7.45
C THR A 34 -0.88 32.12 -6.36
N ARG A 35 -1.31 33.13 -5.59
CA ARG A 35 -2.37 33.00 -4.57
C ARG A 35 -3.74 32.85 -5.20
N ILE A 36 -3.96 33.46 -6.36
CA ILE A 36 -5.17 33.30 -7.17
C ILE A 36 -5.14 31.94 -7.85
N LEU A 37 -4.00 31.57 -8.45
CA LEU A 37 -3.83 30.28 -9.11
C LEU A 37 -4.03 29.09 -8.15
N LYS A 38 -3.73 29.24 -6.86
CA LYS A 38 -4.07 28.23 -5.83
C LYS A 38 -5.57 27.97 -5.70
N LYS A 39 -6.41 28.99 -5.92
CA LYS A 39 -7.88 28.86 -5.91
C LYS A 39 -8.38 28.20 -7.21
N GLY A 40 -7.71 28.47 -8.32
CA GLY A 40 -7.92 27.86 -9.63
C GLY A 40 -8.44 28.82 -10.68
N CYS A 41 -8.04 28.59 -11.92
CA CYS A 41 -8.45 29.34 -13.11
C CYS A 41 -9.17 28.40 -14.07
N VAL A 42 -10.38 28.74 -14.48
CA VAL A 42 -11.16 27.94 -15.43
C VAL A 42 -10.60 28.14 -16.84
N VAL A 43 -10.31 27.04 -17.54
CA VAL A 43 -9.82 26.99 -18.92
C VAL A 43 -10.61 25.91 -19.65
N GLY A 44 -11.60 26.30 -20.44
CA GLY A 44 -12.57 25.36 -21.02
C GLY A 44 -13.31 24.60 -19.91
N ASP A 45 -13.30 23.27 -20.01
CA ASP A 45 -13.93 22.37 -19.03
C ASP A 45 -13.00 22.02 -17.84
N PHE A 46 -11.80 22.59 -17.81
CA PHE A 46 -10.79 22.29 -16.80
C PHE A 46 -10.56 23.44 -15.83
N VAL A 47 -9.99 23.12 -14.68
CA VAL A 47 -9.49 24.09 -13.70
C VAL A 47 -7.98 23.94 -13.56
N VAL A 48 -7.24 24.99 -13.94
CA VAL A 48 -5.78 25.06 -13.78
C VAL A 48 -5.43 25.61 -12.41
N LYS A 49 -4.56 24.93 -11.68
CA LYS A 49 -4.07 25.30 -10.35
C LYS A 49 -2.55 25.24 -10.27
N THR A 50 -2.00 25.74 -9.17
CA THR A 50 -0.57 25.56 -8.85
C THR A 50 -0.24 24.06 -8.78
N GLY A 51 0.92 23.67 -9.31
CA GLY A 51 1.40 22.29 -9.23
C GLY A 51 1.95 21.93 -7.85
N SER A 52 2.51 20.73 -7.74
CA SER A 52 3.16 20.23 -6.52
C SER A 52 4.30 19.28 -6.89
N SER A 53 5.17 18.92 -5.95
CA SER A 53 6.21 17.90 -6.15
C SER A 53 7.14 18.15 -7.36
N GLY A 54 7.50 19.41 -7.61
CA GLY A 54 8.35 19.81 -8.75
C GLY A 54 7.58 20.12 -10.04
N TYR A 55 6.27 19.83 -10.10
CA TYR A 55 5.41 20.27 -11.20
C TYR A 55 4.96 21.72 -10.99
N LYS A 56 4.89 22.49 -12.08
CA LYS A 56 4.59 23.93 -12.04
C LYS A 56 3.10 24.20 -11.94
N ILE A 57 2.29 23.49 -12.71
CA ILE A 57 0.83 23.61 -12.71
C ILE A 57 0.17 22.24 -12.59
N SER A 58 -1.13 22.25 -12.31
CA SER A 58 -1.99 21.08 -12.41
C SER A 58 -3.30 21.43 -13.10
N VAL A 59 -3.80 20.52 -13.92
CA VAL A 59 -5.04 20.64 -14.69
C VAL A 59 -6.04 19.65 -14.10
N TRP A 60 -7.21 20.13 -13.69
CA TRP A 60 -8.19 19.38 -12.94
C TRP A 60 -9.48 19.25 -13.74
N GLN A 61 -10.06 18.05 -13.71
CA GLN A 61 -11.44 17.79 -14.07
C GLN A 61 -12.06 17.00 -12.93
N HIS A 62 -12.87 17.69 -12.12
CA HIS A 62 -13.43 17.15 -10.89
C HIS A 62 -12.37 16.51 -9.98
N ASP A 63 -12.37 15.18 -9.89
CA ASP A 63 -11.55 14.37 -8.99
C ASP A 63 -10.35 13.71 -9.70
N ALA A 64 -10.15 14.01 -10.98
CA ALA A 64 -8.97 13.64 -11.74
C ALA A 64 -8.11 14.88 -11.98
N ARG A 65 -6.79 14.71 -11.87
CA ARG A 65 -5.84 15.80 -12.12
C ARG A 65 -4.55 15.32 -12.74
N VAL A 66 -4.02 16.15 -13.63
CA VAL A 66 -2.72 15.99 -14.27
C VAL A 66 -1.80 17.11 -13.80
N TYR A 67 -0.61 16.77 -13.36
CA TYR A 67 0.44 17.72 -13.01
C TYR A 67 1.43 17.85 -14.17
N LEU A 68 1.71 19.09 -14.54
CA LEU A 68 2.50 19.45 -15.72
C LEU A 68 3.75 20.25 -15.32
N THR A 69 4.81 20.06 -16.10
CA THR A 69 6.12 20.66 -15.90
C THR A 69 6.68 21.10 -17.25
N ASP A 70 7.56 22.10 -17.25
CA ASP A 70 8.33 22.49 -18.44
C ASP A 70 9.57 21.61 -18.64
N GLN A 71 9.85 20.70 -17.70
CA GLN A 71 10.98 19.79 -17.73
C GLN A 71 10.62 18.48 -18.44
N VAL A 72 11.09 18.37 -19.68
CA VAL A 72 10.94 17.16 -20.51
C VAL A 72 12.17 16.26 -20.50
N ASP A 73 13.28 16.69 -19.88
CA ASP A 73 14.51 15.91 -19.81
C ASP A 73 14.52 14.94 -18.61
N GLU A 74 15.12 13.75 -18.79
CA GLU A 74 15.04 12.64 -17.81
C GLU A 74 15.80 12.88 -16.49
N LYS A 75 16.31 14.10 -16.25
CA LYS A 75 17.27 14.38 -15.16
C LYS A 75 16.66 14.42 -13.77
N CYS A 76 15.35 14.67 -13.65
CA CYS A 76 14.71 14.94 -12.36
C CYS A 76 14.12 13.70 -11.68
N GLY A 77 13.98 12.58 -12.39
CA GLY A 77 13.41 11.33 -11.87
C GLY A 77 11.88 11.36 -11.75
N GLU A 78 11.25 10.18 -11.72
CA GLU A 78 9.79 10.05 -11.73
C GLU A 78 9.13 10.71 -10.51
N GLY A 79 8.04 11.46 -10.75
CA GLY A 79 7.29 12.12 -9.68
C GLY A 79 7.98 13.33 -9.03
N LYS A 80 9.09 13.81 -9.62
CA LYS A 80 9.85 14.98 -9.15
C LYS A 80 9.90 16.10 -10.19
N GLY A 81 8.78 16.30 -10.91
CA GLY A 81 8.68 17.30 -11.96
C GLY A 81 9.22 16.84 -13.32
N MET A 82 8.97 15.59 -13.72
CA MET A 82 9.41 15.03 -15.00
C MET A 82 8.27 14.24 -15.65
N GLY A 83 8.03 14.47 -16.95
CA GLY A 83 6.91 13.85 -17.68
C GLY A 83 5.56 14.33 -17.13
N ILE A 84 4.59 13.43 -17.05
CA ILE A 84 3.25 13.74 -16.55
C ILE A 84 2.93 12.90 -15.31
N TRP A 85 2.47 13.54 -14.25
CA TRP A 85 1.97 12.86 -13.06
C TRP A 85 0.46 12.99 -12.97
N ILE A 86 -0.22 11.87 -12.87
CA ILE A 86 -1.68 11.76 -12.88
C ILE A 86 -2.11 11.33 -11.48
N GLN A 87 -3.10 12.00 -10.94
CA GLN A 87 -3.75 11.61 -9.70
C GLN A 87 -5.25 11.50 -9.93
N LEU A 88 -5.78 10.35 -9.54
CA LEU A 88 -7.20 10.01 -9.63
C LEU A 88 -7.72 9.79 -8.22
N GLY A 89 -8.77 10.52 -7.85
CA GLY A 89 -9.49 10.34 -6.60
C GLY A 89 -10.65 9.33 -6.72
N PRO A 90 -11.34 9.07 -5.60
CA PRO A 90 -12.32 7.99 -5.49
C PRO A 90 -13.51 8.16 -6.42
N LYS A 91 -13.94 9.40 -6.72
CA LYS A 91 -15.10 9.66 -7.59
C LYS A 91 -14.83 9.23 -9.02
N PHE A 92 -13.65 9.56 -9.52
CA PHE A 92 -13.22 9.14 -10.86
C PHE A 92 -13.07 7.63 -10.94
N LEU A 93 -12.44 7.02 -9.92
CA LEU A 93 -12.19 5.58 -9.87
C LEU A 93 -13.49 4.77 -9.82
N LEU A 94 -14.45 5.18 -9.00
CA LEU A 94 -15.76 4.51 -8.91
C LEU A 94 -16.59 4.66 -10.17
N ALA A 95 -16.59 5.85 -10.80
CA ALA A 95 -17.28 6.07 -12.07
C ALA A 95 -16.73 5.21 -13.21
N ASN A 96 -15.44 4.85 -13.15
CA ASN A 96 -14.74 4.11 -14.20
C ASN A 96 -14.35 2.68 -13.77
N ILE A 97 -14.93 2.13 -12.70
CA ILE A 97 -14.44 0.88 -12.09
C ILE A 97 -14.38 -0.31 -13.07
N ASN A 98 -15.33 -0.39 -14.00
CA ASN A 98 -15.39 -1.48 -15.00
C ASN A 98 -14.47 -1.25 -16.21
N HIS A 99 -14.02 0.00 -16.43
CA HIS A 99 -13.31 0.42 -17.64
C HIS A 99 -12.22 1.45 -17.31
N LEU A 100 -11.44 1.20 -16.25
CA LEU A 100 -10.54 2.19 -15.67
C LEU A 100 -9.50 2.71 -16.67
N GLN A 101 -8.88 1.84 -17.46
CA GLN A 101 -7.89 2.23 -18.46
C GLN A 101 -8.52 3.14 -19.51
N LEU A 102 -9.71 2.77 -20.02
CA LEU A 102 -10.42 3.59 -21.01
C LEU A 102 -10.78 4.96 -20.42
N GLY A 103 -11.24 5.02 -19.17
CA GLY A 103 -11.51 6.27 -18.49
C GLY A 103 -10.28 7.15 -18.36
N VAL A 104 -9.13 6.57 -17.98
CA VAL A 104 -7.85 7.32 -17.89
C VAL A 104 -7.39 7.81 -19.27
N TYR A 105 -7.44 6.96 -20.29
CA TYR A 105 -7.05 7.37 -21.65
C TYR A 105 -7.99 8.42 -22.23
N GLY A 106 -9.30 8.32 -21.98
CA GLY A 106 -10.27 9.34 -22.35
C GLY A 106 -9.99 10.69 -21.67
N PHE A 107 -9.71 10.68 -20.36
CA PHE A 107 -9.33 11.88 -19.62
C PHE A 107 -8.03 12.52 -20.15
N LEU A 108 -7.02 11.71 -20.49
CA LEU A 108 -5.78 12.22 -21.09
C LEU A 108 -6.03 12.80 -22.49
N TYR A 109 -6.88 12.15 -23.29
CA TYR A 109 -7.28 12.65 -24.60
C TYR A 109 -7.99 14.01 -24.51
N GLU A 110 -8.92 14.18 -23.57
CA GLU A 110 -9.62 15.45 -23.34
C GLU A 110 -8.67 16.58 -22.91
N ILE A 111 -7.56 16.25 -22.24
CA ILE A 111 -6.50 17.20 -21.90
C ILE A 111 -5.67 17.61 -23.13
N GLY A 112 -5.72 16.86 -24.22
CA GLY A 112 -4.95 17.10 -25.45
C GLY A 112 -3.86 16.06 -25.72
N ILE A 113 -3.79 14.97 -24.94
CA ILE A 113 -2.80 13.91 -25.10
C ILE A 113 -3.40 12.80 -25.97
N ASP A 114 -3.13 12.87 -27.27
CA ASP A 114 -3.68 11.97 -28.28
C ASP A 114 -2.81 10.73 -28.57
N GLU A 115 -1.55 10.74 -28.12
CA GLU A 115 -0.62 9.62 -28.21
C GLU A 115 -0.56 8.81 -26.91
N ILE A 116 -0.42 7.49 -27.04
CA ILE A 116 -0.27 6.57 -25.90
C ILE A 116 1.20 6.47 -25.52
N PHE A 117 1.52 6.83 -24.27
CA PHE A 117 2.84 6.69 -23.68
C PHE A 117 2.81 5.69 -22.53
N PRO A 118 3.95 5.04 -22.19
CA PRO A 118 4.01 4.14 -21.05
C PRO A 118 3.59 4.83 -19.74
N ILE A 119 2.59 4.23 -19.08
CA ILE A 119 2.08 4.68 -17.78
C ILE A 119 2.47 3.67 -16.71
N SER A 120 3.04 4.19 -15.63
CA SER A 120 3.46 3.40 -14.48
C SER A 120 2.68 3.76 -13.22
N LEU A 121 2.39 2.77 -12.40
CA LEU A 121 1.63 2.93 -11.17
C LEU A 121 2.59 3.23 -10.01
N ASN A 122 2.48 4.45 -9.48
CA ASN A 122 3.37 4.96 -8.43
C ASN A 122 2.80 4.75 -7.03
N ARG A 123 1.48 4.91 -6.88
CA ARG A 123 0.75 4.68 -5.63
C ARG A 123 -0.67 4.21 -5.91
N ILE A 124 -1.15 3.28 -5.10
CA ILE A 124 -2.54 2.85 -5.06
C ILE A 124 -2.97 2.78 -3.59
N ASP A 125 -4.13 3.36 -3.29
CA ASP A 125 -4.73 3.29 -1.97
C ASP A 125 -5.96 2.39 -2.04
N LEU A 126 -5.94 1.29 -1.29
CA LEU A 126 -7.09 0.40 -1.17
C LEU A 126 -7.78 0.64 0.17
N ALA A 127 -9.11 0.73 0.14
CA ALA A 127 -9.92 1.08 1.29
C ALA A 127 -11.05 0.06 1.53
N ILE A 128 -11.40 -0.09 2.80
CA ILE A 128 -12.58 -0.80 3.28
C ILE A 128 -13.35 0.16 4.18
N ASP A 129 -14.56 0.53 3.78
CA ASP A 129 -15.51 1.25 4.62
C ASP A 129 -16.33 0.24 5.43
N CYS A 130 -16.14 0.24 6.74
CA CYS A 130 -16.85 -0.62 7.68
C CYS A 130 -18.09 0.11 8.20
N LEU A 131 -19.27 -0.25 7.70
CA LEU A 131 -20.54 0.36 8.13
C LEU A 131 -20.92 -0.12 9.53
N GLY A 132 -21.35 0.82 10.37
CA GLY A 132 -21.69 0.58 11.77
C GLY A 132 -20.47 0.47 12.68
N LEU A 133 -19.25 0.51 12.14
CA LEU A 133 -18.02 0.53 12.94
C LEU A 133 -17.70 1.98 13.33
N SER A 134 -17.69 2.25 14.63
CA SER A 134 -17.34 3.56 15.18
C SER A 134 -15.85 3.61 15.55
N MET A 135 -15.17 4.67 15.09
CA MET A 135 -13.81 4.97 15.54
C MET A 135 -13.76 5.34 17.03
N HIS A 136 -14.85 5.88 17.57
CA HIS A 136 -14.90 6.28 18.98
C HIS A 136 -14.87 5.09 19.94
N ASP A 137 -15.27 3.91 19.46
CA ASP A 137 -15.34 2.68 20.26
C ASP A 137 -14.06 1.84 20.15
N GLN A 138 -13.05 2.32 19.40
CA GLN A 138 -11.79 1.58 19.21
C GLN A 138 -10.87 1.73 20.43
N ASP A 139 -10.36 0.60 20.92
CA ASP A 139 -9.33 0.58 21.97
C ASP A 139 -7.93 0.68 21.36
N VAL A 140 -7.29 1.83 21.55
CA VAL A 140 -5.92 2.10 21.06
C VAL A 140 -4.89 1.14 21.66
N ASN A 141 -5.05 0.69 22.92
CA ASN A 141 -4.15 -0.28 23.53
C ASN A 141 -4.33 -1.65 22.89
N PHE A 142 -5.57 -2.06 22.62
CA PHE A 142 -5.85 -3.28 21.87
C PHE A 142 -5.21 -3.24 20.47
N TRP A 143 -5.32 -2.12 19.76
CA TRP A 143 -4.63 -1.93 18.48
C TRP A 143 -3.11 -2.00 18.62
N LYS A 144 -2.53 -1.38 19.65
CA LYS A 144 -1.07 -1.39 19.87
C LYS A 144 -0.54 -2.78 20.20
N GLU A 145 -1.20 -3.51 21.08
CA GLU A 145 -0.76 -4.79 21.61
C GLU A 145 -1.16 -5.96 20.69
N GLY A 146 -2.36 -5.91 20.13
CA GLY A 146 -2.94 -6.91 19.25
C GLY A 146 -2.41 -6.86 17.81
N TRP A 147 -1.83 -5.74 17.36
CA TRP A 147 -1.36 -5.63 15.98
C TRP A 147 -0.12 -6.48 15.68
N VAL A 148 -0.29 -7.46 14.80
CA VAL A 148 0.77 -8.33 14.30
C VAL A 148 0.98 -8.03 12.83
N GLY A 149 2.05 -7.31 12.51
CA GLY A 149 2.32 -6.90 11.13
C GLY A 149 3.74 -6.43 10.90
N ARG A 150 4.02 -6.03 9.66
CA ARG A 150 5.35 -5.56 9.25
C ARG A 150 5.71 -4.17 9.74
N SER A 151 4.71 -3.38 10.13
CA SER A 151 4.87 -2.04 10.69
C SER A 151 4.29 -1.97 12.09
N LYS A 152 4.83 -1.06 12.91
CA LYS A 152 4.29 -0.75 14.24
C LYS A 152 3.34 0.44 14.15
N LEU A 153 2.47 0.56 15.15
CA LEU A 153 1.69 1.78 15.39
C LEU A 153 2.66 2.96 15.47
N SER A 154 2.42 3.99 14.67
CA SER A 154 3.29 5.16 14.54
C SER A 154 2.68 6.43 15.11
N GLU A 155 1.38 6.62 14.95
CA GLU A 155 0.69 7.85 15.37
C GLU A 155 -0.79 7.58 15.67
N VAL A 156 -1.34 8.34 16.62
CA VAL A 156 -2.77 8.33 16.98
C VAL A 156 -3.24 9.78 17.02
N ILE A 157 -4.29 10.09 16.27
CA ILE A 157 -4.88 11.44 16.20
C ILE A 157 -6.21 11.44 16.96
N TYR A 158 -6.34 12.41 17.85
CA TYR A 158 -7.56 12.74 18.55
C TYR A 158 -8.03 14.14 18.14
N ASN A 159 -9.34 14.31 18.04
CA ASN A 159 -9.95 15.61 17.83
C ASN A 159 -9.58 16.55 18.98
N LYS A 160 -8.92 17.67 18.68
CA LYS A 160 -8.44 18.61 19.70
C LYS A 160 -9.53 19.22 20.58
N ARG A 161 -10.77 19.30 20.07
CA ARG A 161 -11.90 19.92 20.78
C ARG A 161 -12.69 18.91 21.60
N THR A 162 -12.96 17.74 21.04
CA THR A 162 -13.85 16.73 21.65
C THR A 162 -13.09 15.61 22.37
N GLY A 163 -11.78 15.49 22.14
CA GLY A 163 -10.95 14.40 22.67
C GLY A 163 -11.25 13.04 22.01
N ARG A 164 -12.13 12.98 21.02
CA ARG A 164 -12.53 11.74 20.35
C ARG A 164 -11.41 11.23 19.45
N LEU A 165 -11.24 9.91 19.42
CA LEU A 165 -10.30 9.26 18.50
C LEU A 165 -10.76 9.48 17.05
N GLU A 166 -9.85 9.94 16.19
CA GLU A 166 -10.11 10.22 14.78
C GLU A 166 -9.34 9.28 13.85
N THR A 167 -8.08 8.95 14.18
CA THR A 167 -7.23 8.12 13.31
C THR A 167 -6.15 7.36 14.08
N ILE A 168 -5.87 6.13 13.65
CA ILE A 168 -4.68 5.37 14.06
C ILE A 168 -3.85 5.07 12.80
N TYR A 169 -2.54 5.30 12.88
CA TYR A 169 -1.59 5.05 11.80
C TYR A 169 -0.58 3.96 12.15
N PHE A 170 -0.18 3.19 11.14
CA PHE A 170 0.86 2.18 11.24
C PHE A 170 1.89 2.34 10.11
N GLY A 171 3.15 2.38 10.52
CA GLY A 171 4.28 2.61 9.60
C GLY A 171 4.49 4.07 9.23
N SER A 172 5.28 4.31 8.19
CA SER A 172 5.61 5.65 7.69
C SER A 172 5.01 5.88 6.30
N ARG A 173 4.58 7.11 6.01
CA ARG A 173 4.17 7.52 4.66
C ARG A 173 5.28 7.35 3.62
N SER A 174 6.55 7.28 4.01
CA SER A 174 7.67 7.01 3.09
C SER A 174 7.79 5.53 2.74
N SER A 175 7.25 4.62 3.55
CA SER A 175 7.34 3.18 3.35
C SER A 175 6.54 2.69 2.14
N PRO A 176 6.85 1.48 1.62
CA PRO A 176 6.11 0.87 0.53
C PRO A 176 4.63 0.58 0.83
N VAL A 177 4.30 0.30 2.09
CA VAL A 177 2.93 0.13 2.57
C VAL A 177 2.78 0.96 3.83
N TYR A 178 1.71 1.74 3.89
CA TYR A 178 1.32 2.57 5.02
C TYR A 178 -0.15 2.34 5.30
N PHE A 179 -0.50 2.09 6.56
CA PHE A 179 -1.84 1.69 6.95
C PHE A 179 -2.45 2.71 7.89
N ARG A 180 -3.75 2.98 7.70
CA ARG A 180 -4.53 3.88 8.54
C ARG A 180 -5.93 3.34 8.77
N ILE A 181 -6.48 3.61 9.94
CA ILE A 181 -7.89 3.43 10.25
C ILE A 181 -8.45 4.73 10.83
N TYR A 182 -9.56 5.23 10.28
CA TYR A 182 -10.06 6.57 10.62
C TYR A 182 -11.57 6.75 10.46
N ASP A 183 -12.08 7.81 11.08
CA ASP A 183 -13.48 8.21 11.02
C ASP A 183 -13.76 8.84 9.66
N LYS A 184 -14.39 8.07 8.78
CA LYS A 184 -14.61 8.46 7.40
C LYS A 184 -15.78 9.43 7.26
N VAL A 185 -16.76 9.39 8.17
CA VAL A 185 -17.88 10.33 8.20
C VAL A 185 -17.37 11.72 8.57
N THR A 186 -16.59 11.83 9.65
CA THR A 186 -16.01 13.12 10.05
C THR A 186 -15.09 13.68 8.97
N GLN A 187 -14.26 12.82 8.36
CA GLN A 187 -13.38 13.25 7.27
C GLN A 187 -14.15 13.72 6.03
N SER A 188 -15.25 13.05 5.64
CA SER A 188 -16.02 13.45 4.45
C SER A 188 -16.77 14.77 4.63
N ILE A 189 -17.26 15.03 5.85
CA ILE A 189 -17.88 16.33 6.19
C ILE A 189 -16.85 17.46 6.10
N ILE A 190 -15.63 17.25 6.61
CA ILE A 190 -14.56 18.25 6.55
C ILE A 190 -14.15 18.55 5.10
N ASP A 191 -14.07 17.51 4.27
CA ASP A 191 -13.69 17.64 2.86
C ASP A 191 -14.86 18.12 1.97
N GLY A 192 -16.08 18.19 2.51
CA GLY A 192 -17.28 18.64 1.81
C GLY A 192 -17.77 17.64 0.75
N ASP A 193 -17.46 16.36 0.91
CA ASP A 193 -17.87 15.27 0.02
C ASP A 193 -18.81 14.25 0.70
N ASP A 194 -19.33 14.57 1.87
CA ASP A 194 -20.30 13.80 2.66
C ASP A 194 -21.49 13.30 1.83
N LYS A 195 -22.11 14.16 1.01
CA LYS A 195 -23.24 13.77 0.16
C LYS A 195 -22.89 12.68 -0.85
N TYR A 196 -21.67 12.74 -1.39
CA TYR A 196 -21.20 11.73 -2.32
C TYR A 196 -20.99 10.39 -1.61
N TRP A 197 -20.35 10.42 -0.44
CA TRP A 197 -20.12 9.20 0.34
C TRP A 197 -21.41 8.59 0.89
N LEU A 198 -22.41 9.40 1.26
CA LEU A 198 -23.73 8.91 1.62
C LEU A 198 -24.36 8.10 0.47
N ASP A 199 -24.25 8.56 -0.77
CA ASP A 199 -24.73 7.81 -1.94
C ASP A 199 -23.96 6.50 -2.13
N VAL A 200 -22.62 6.53 -2.01
CA VAL A 200 -21.77 5.33 -2.05
C VAL A 200 -22.17 4.33 -0.97
N TRP A 201 -22.49 4.80 0.23
CA TRP A 201 -22.96 3.98 1.34
C TRP A 201 -24.46 3.67 1.29
N LYS A 202 -25.13 3.92 0.16
CA LYS A 202 -26.56 3.64 -0.05
C LYS A 202 -27.47 4.31 0.99
N ASN A 203 -27.17 5.57 1.30
CA ASN A 203 -27.84 6.39 2.32
C ASN A 203 -27.79 5.80 3.74
N PHE A 204 -26.75 5.03 4.04
CA PHE A 204 -26.51 4.58 5.41
C PHE A 204 -26.25 5.78 6.33
N ASP A 205 -27.08 5.91 7.37
CA ASP A 205 -27.03 6.98 8.36
C ASP A 205 -26.49 6.42 9.69
N GLY A 206 -25.16 6.29 9.78
CA GLY A 206 -24.48 5.74 10.93
C GLY A 206 -22.97 5.92 10.87
N SER A 207 -22.26 5.37 11.85
CA SER A 207 -20.79 5.45 11.89
C SER A 207 -20.15 4.65 10.76
N VAL A 208 -19.15 5.25 10.11
CA VAL A 208 -18.32 4.58 9.11
C VAL A 208 -16.86 4.79 9.45
N THR A 209 -16.18 3.68 9.70
CA THR A 209 -14.73 3.64 9.90
C THR A 209 -14.08 3.13 8.63
N ARG A 210 -13.15 3.88 8.06
CA ARG A 210 -12.37 3.42 6.91
C ARG A 210 -11.06 2.81 7.36
N ILE A 211 -10.77 1.63 6.82
CA ILE A 211 -9.48 0.95 6.90
C ILE A 211 -8.80 1.10 5.54
N GLU A 212 -7.60 1.66 5.50
CA GLU A 212 -6.95 2.00 4.25
C GLU A 212 -5.46 1.67 4.25
N TRP A 213 -5.01 1.12 3.13
CA TRP A 213 -3.61 0.87 2.83
C TRP A 213 -3.18 1.72 1.65
N GLN A 214 -2.25 2.64 1.89
CA GLN A 214 -1.48 3.28 0.85
C GLN A 214 -0.33 2.35 0.45
N VAL A 215 -0.27 1.98 -0.82
CA VAL A 215 0.77 1.12 -1.40
C VAL A 215 1.57 1.88 -2.45
N LYS A 216 2.90 1.71 -2.44
CA LYS A 216 3.83 2.24 -3.46
C LYS A 216 4.50 1.08 -4.19
N PRO A 217 3.92 0.58 -5.30
CA PRO A 217 4.33 -0.69 -5.89
C PRO A 217 5.80 -0.78 -6.28
N LYS A 218 6.35 0.28 -6.90
CA LYS A 218 7.77 0.35 -7.25
C LYS A 218 8.68 0.27 -6.03
N ALA A 219 8.40 1.06 -4.99
CA ALA A 219 9.19 1.07 -3.76
C ALA A 219 9.12 -0.28 -3.02
N GLY A 220 7.98 -0.97 -3.12
CA GLY A 220 7.75 -2.29 -2.51
C GLY A 220 8.22 -3.47 -3.34
N LYS A 221 8.76 -3.24 -4.55
CA LYS A 221 9.11 -4.29 -5.51
C LYS A 221 7.95 -5.27 -5.76
N PHE A 222 6.73 -4.74 -5.87
CA PHE A 222 5.57 -5.53 -6.27
C PHE A 222 5.71 -6.02 -7.73
N PRO A 223 4.93 -7.02 -8.16
CA PRO A 223 5.01 -7.54 -9.52
C PRO A 223 4.56 -6.52 -10.56
N ASP A 224 4.85 -6.82 -11.82
CA ASP A 224 4.65 -5.87 -12.94
C ASP A 224 3.19 -5.47 -13.12
N ASN A 225 2.24 -6.35 -12.84
CA ASN A 225 0.79 -6.06 -12.86
C ASN A 225 0.33 -5.01 -11.82
N LEU A 226 1.22 -4.58 -10.92
CA LEU A 226 1.01 -3.48 -9.98
C LEU A 226 1.93 -2.28 -10.24
N LYS A 227 2.84 -2.35 -11.22
CA LYS A 227 3.78 -1.26 -11.58
C LYS A 227 3.52 -0.69 -12.97
N ASP A 228 2.96 -1.50 -13.86
CA ASP A 228 2.65 -1.19 -15.24
C ASP A 228 1.13 -1.07 -15.37
N PHE A 229 0.64 0.12 -15.75
CA PHE A 229 -0.79 0.42 -15.73
C PHE A 229 -1.56 -0.38 -16.80
N ASP A 230 -0.93 -0.72 -17.91
CA ASP A 230 -1.56 -1.54 -18.96
C ASP A 230 -1.77 -3.00 -18.51
N LYS A 231 -0.99 -3.45 -17.53
CA LYS A 231 -1.12 -4.79 -16.91
C LYS A 231 -1.99 -4.78 -15.66
N PHE A 232 -2.36 -3.61 -15.15
CA PHE A 232 -3.18 -3.47 -13.96
C PHE A 232 -4.62 -3.93 -14.25
N ASN A 233 -5.21 -4.74 -13.38
CA ASN A 233 -6.55 -5.28 -13.58
C ASN A 233 -7.16 -5.72 -12.24
N ASP A 234 -8.41 -6.17 -12.28
CA ASP A 234 -9.17 -6.60 -11.09
C ASP A 234 -8.51 -7.75 -10.33
N VAL A 235 -7.84 -8.66 -11.04
CA VAL A 235 -7.09 -9.77 -10.40
C VAL A 235 -5.94 -9.20 -9.58
N SER A 236 -5.17 -8.25 -10.13
CA SER A 236 -4.09 -7.57 -9.42
C SER A 236 -4.59 -6.87 -8.14
N VAL A 237 -5.78 -6.26 -8.18
CA VAL A 237 -6.38 -5.59 -7.01
C VAL A 237 -6.77 -6.61 -5.94
N ARG A 238 -7.39 -7.73 -6.33
CA ARG A 238 -7.78 -8.81 -5.41
C ARG A 238 -6.58 -9.46 -4.74
N GLU A 239 -5.54 -9.78 -5.50
CA GLU A 239 -4.28 -10.31 -4.98
C GLU A 239 -3.62 -9.32 -4.01
N LEU A 240 -3.60 -8.04 -4.36
CA LEU A 240 -3.08 -6.99 -3.49
C LEU A 240 -3.86 -6.91 -2.17
N MET A 241 -5.19 -6.92 -2.22
CA MET A 241 -6.02 -6.85 -1.01
C MET A 241 -5.75 -8.03 -0.06
N ASN A 242 -5.69 -9.26 -0.58
CA ASN A 242 -5.37 -10.44 0.24
C ASN A 242 -3.98 -10.34 0.88
N TYR A 243 -2.98 -9.87 0.13
CA TYR A 243 -1.67 -9.60 0.69
C TYR A 243 -1.71 -8.55 1.81
N LEU A 244 -2.48 -7.48 1.67
CA LEU A 244 -2.53 -6.39 2.64
C LEU A 244 -3.16 -6.81 3.97
N LEU A 245 -4.16 -7.70 3.93
CA LEU A 245 -4.73 -8.31 5.13
C LEU A 245 -3.72 -9.20 5.90
N ASP A 246 -2.76 -9.79 5.19
CA ASP A 246 -1.68 -10.58 5.77
C ASP A 246 -0.44 -9.74 6.12
N TRP A 247 -0.28 -8.56 5.50
CA TRP A 247 0.81 -7.64 5.76
C TRP A 247 0.79 -7.10 7.20
N GLY A 248 -0.42 -6.89 7.74
CA GLY A 248 -0.65 -6.61 9.14
C GLY A 248 -2.07 -6.95 9.52
N ARG A 249 -2.23 -7.57 10.68
CA ARG A 249 -3.51 -8.06 11.19
C ARG A 249 -3.70 -7.72 12.65
N LEU A 250 -4.94 -7.46 13.04
CA LEU A 250 -5.32 -7.24 14.43
C LEU A 250 -5.70 -8.56 15.08
N CYS A 251 -4.93 -8.98 16.08
CA CYS A 251 -5.08 -10.25 16.77
C CYS A 251 -5.55 -10.07 18.21
N THR A 252 -6.17 -11.11 18.77
CA THR A 252 -6.38 -11.19 20.22
C THR A 252 -5.10 -11.71 20.90
N PRO A 253 -4.46 -10.94 21.80
CA PRO A 253 -3.26 -11.39 22.50
C PRO A 253 -3.47 -12.70 23.26
N GLY A 254 -2.60 -13.68 23.03
CA GLY A 254 -2.61 -14.93 23.78
C GLY A 254 -2.00 -14.72 25.17
N GLN A 255 -2.75 -15.02 26.24
CA GLN A 255 -2.28 -14.81 27.63
C GLN A 255 -0.98 -15.55 27.97
N SER A 256 -0.72 -16.70 27.33
CA SER A 256 0.45 -17.53 27.56
C SER A 256 1.35 -17.72 26.33
N ASP A 257 0.94 -17.24 25.15
CA ASP A 257 1.70 -17.40 23.91
C ASP A 257 2.47 -16.12 23.58
N THR A 258 3.78 -16.13 23.75
CA THR A 258 4.65 -15.01 23.37
C THR A 258 4.87 -14.91 21.86
N ASN A 259 4.55 -15.96 21.10
CA ASN A 259 4.68 -15.96 19.65
C ASN A 259 3.44 -15.35 18.98
N ARG A 260 3.49 -14.03 18.81
CA ARG A 260 2.42 -13.21 18.22
C ARG A 260 1.94 -13.70 16.85
N ASN A 261 2.79 -14.37 16.07
CA ASN A 261 2.40 -14.90 14.75
C ASN A 261 1.37 -16.04 14.84
N ARG A 262 1.23 -16.70 15.99
CA ARG A 262 0.24 -17.77 16.23
C ARG A 262 -1.07 -17.27 16.83
N TRP A 263 -1.13 -15.99 17.20
CA TRP A 263 -2.35 -15.42 17.76
C TRP A 263 -3.48 -15.47 16.73
N LYS A 264 -4.69 -15.70 17.19
CA LYS A 264 -5.88 -15.69 16.35
C LYS A 264 -6.24 -14.25 15.99
N ASP A 265 -6.84 -14.08 14.83
CA ASP A 265 -7.44 -12.81 14.45
C ASP A 265 -8.46 -12.37 15.50
N SER A 266 -8.53 -11.06 15.73
CA SER A 266 -9.58 -10.45 16.54
C SER A 266 -10.93 -10.59 15.83
N PRO A 267 -12.07 -10.51 16.54
CA PRO A 267 -13.39 -10.56 15.91
C PRO A 267 -13.54 -9.55 14.76
N LEU A 268 -13.11 -8.31 14.96
CA LEU A 268 -13.09 -7.28 13.93
C LEU A 268 -12.31 -7.71 12.68
N TRP A 269 -11.09 -8.25 12.87
CA TRP A 269 -10.25 -8.65 11.74
C TRP A 269 -10.80 -9.87 11.01
N SER A 270 -11.41 -10.82 11.72
CA SER A 270 -12.11 -11.95 11.12
C SER A 270 -13.28 -11.48 10.24
N GLU A 271 -14.11 -10.55 10.73
CA GLU A 271 -15.20 -9.97 9.92
C GLU A 271 -14.70 -9.22 8.69
N ILE A 272 -13.57 -8.50 8.78
CA ILE A 272 -12.94 -7.86 7.62
C ILE A 272 -12.49 -8.90 6.59
N ARG A 273 -11.86 -10.00 7.03
CA ARG A 273 -11.45 -11.07 6.11
C ARG A 273 -12.64 -11.71 5.41
N GLU A 274 -13.74 -11.94 6.12
CA GLU A 274 -14.97 -12.47 5.55
C GLU A 274 -15.56 -11.51 4.51
N LEU A 275 -15.59 -10.21 4.79
CA LEU A 275 -16.02 -9.18 3.85
C LEU A 275 -15.18 -9.20 2.57
N VAL A 276 -13.85 -9.28 2.69
CA VAL A 276 -12.95 -9.37 1.54
C VAL A 276 -13.12 -10.68 0.78
N ALA A 277 -13.38 -11.80 1.47
CA ALA A 277 -13.64 -13.08 0.82
C ALA A 277 -14.92 -13.04 -0.03
N ILE A 278 -16.00 -12.43 0.48
CA ILE A 278 -17.25 -12.21 -0.25
C ILE A 278 -17.00 -11.32 -1.48
N TRP A 279 -16.33 -10.17 -1.29
CA TRP A 279 -15.99 -9.26 -2.38
C TRP A 279 -15.09 -9.91 -3.45
N SER A 280 -14.20 -10.80 -3.03
CA SER A 280 -13.31 -11.57 -3.91
C SER A 280 -14.02 -12.75 -4.60
N ASN A 281 -15.32 -12.94 -4.39
CA ASN A 281 -16.13 -14.08 -4.87
C ASN A 281 -15.59 -15.45 -4.40
N GLY A 282 -15.08 -15.53 -3.18
CA GLY A 282 -14.64 -16.80 -2.57
C GLY A 282 -13.38 -17.42 -3.18
N VAL A 283 -12.65 -16.68 -4.02
CA VAL A 283 -11.36 -17.15 -4.56
C VAL A 283 -10.27 -16.95 -3.52
N ASP A 284 -9.78 -18.05 -2.96
CA ASP A 284 -8.61 -18.07 -2.07
C ASP A 284 -7.33 -18.04 -2.92
N TRP A 285 -6.58 -16.96 -2.82
CA TRP A 285 -5.32 -16.78 -3.53
C TRP A 285 -4.17 -17.07 -2.58
N PRO A 286 -3.21 -17.95 -2.96
CA PRO A 286 -2.07 -18.21 -2.10
C PRO A 286 -1.29 -16.92 -1.88
N THR A 287 -1.18 -16.46 -0.61
CA THR A 287 -0.41 -15.27 -0.20
C THR A 287 1.10 -15.48 -0.27
N SER A 288 1.57 -16.20 -1.29
CA SER A 288 2.98 -16.30 -1.61
C SER A 288 3.51 -14.88 -1.77
N ARG A 289 4.45 -14.53 -0.88
CA ARG A 289 4.82 -13.15 -0.60
C ARG A 289 5.21 -12.48 -1.92
N PHE A 290 4.57 -11.35 -2.26
CA PHE A 290 5.15 -10.41 -3.22
C PHE A 290 6.61 -10.15 -2.80
N GLY A 291 7.57 -10.56 -3.63
CA GLY A 291 9.00 -10.42 -3.36
C GLY A 291 9.71 -11.58 -2.65
N LYS A 292 9.14 -12.78 -2.59
CA LYS A 292 9.95 -14.01 -2.42
C LYS A 292 9.80 -14.91 -3.64
N GLU A 293 10.35 -14.49 -4.76
CA GLU A 293 10.92 -15.50 -5.64
C GLU A 293 11.96 -16.28 -4.82
N PHE A 294 11.95 -17.60 -4.93
CA PHE A 294 13.05 -18.40 -4.43
C PHE A 294 14.28 -18.08 -5.28
N HIS A 295 14.95 -16.97 -4.96
CA HIS A 295 16.34 -16.80 -5.35
C HIS A 295 17.07 -17.93 -4.63
N GLY A 296 17.78 -18.76 -5.37
CA GLY A 296 18.50 -19.91 -4.81
C GLY A 296 19.49 -19.52 -3.70
N ILE A 297 20.42 -20.39 -3.39
CA ILE A 297 21.40 -20.12 -2.34
C ILE A 297 22.25 -18.91 -2.76
N SER A 298 22.09 -17.77 -2.07
CA SER A 298 22.84 -16.55 -2.38
C SER A 298 24.26 -16.60 -1.80
N ASP A 299 25.20 -15.88 -2.43
CA ASP A 299 26.57 -15.75 -1.92
C ASP A 299 26.62 -15.22 -0.48
N ALA A 300 25.72 -14.29 -0.15
CA ALA A 300 25.61 -13.74 1.20
C ALA A 300 25.19 -14.82 2.21
N TYR A 301 24.25 -15.71 1.82
CA TYR A 301 23.85 -16.83 2.65
C TYR A 301 25.00 -17.85 2.82
N MET A 302 25.76 -18.15 1.78
CA MET A 302 26.92 -19.04 1.88
C MET A 302 28.00 -18.47 2.80
N LYS A 303 28.28 -17.17 2.71
CA LYS A 303 29.21 -16.47 3.62
C LYS A 303 28.73 -16.52 5.07
N PHE A 304 27.43 -16.29 5.29
CA PHE A 304 26.83 -16.41 6.62
C PHE A 304 26.96 -17.83 7.17
N LEU A 305 26.61 -18.86 6.39
CA LEU A 305 26.68 -20.26 6.80
C LEU A 305 28.11 -20.67 7.15
N SER A 306 29.08 -20.31 6.29
CA SER A 306 30.49 -20.56 6.54
C SER A 306 30.94 -19.89 7.84
N GLY A 307 30.62 -18.61 8.06
CA GLY A 307 30.96 -17.90 9.29
C GLY A 307 30.31 -18.50 10.54
N ALA A 308 29.04 -18.93 10.44
CA ALA A 308 28.32 -19.57 11.54
C ALA A 308 28.93 -20.93 11.91
N ILE A 309 29.30 -21.75 10.93
CA ILE A 309 29.98 -23.04 11.15
C ILE A 309 31.34 -22.81 11.79
N SER A 310 32.17 -21.92 11.23
CA SER A 310 33.49 -21.60 11.78
C SER A 310 33.40 -21.05 13.21
N GLY A 311 32.46 -20.15 13.48
CA GLY A 311 32.22 -19.61 14.81
C GLY A 311 31.70 -20.65 15.79
N GLY A 312 30.88 -21.59 15.32
CA GLY A 312 30.44 -22.75 16.10
C GLY A 312 31.60 -23.64 16.49
N ILE A 313 32.40 -24.09 15.51
CA ILE A 313 33.58 -24.94 15.72
C ILE A 313 34.53 -24.32 16.76
N ALA A 314 34.80 -23.02 16.64
CA ALA A 314 35.70 -22.32 17.55
C ALA A 314 35.17 -22.25 19.00
N LYS A 315 33.85 -22.26 19.19
CA LYS A 315 33.21 -22.14 20.51
C LYS A 315 32.99 -23.48 21.19
N THR A 316 32.65 -24.52 20.43
CA THR A 316 32.36 -25.84 20.99
C THR A 316 33.61 -26.68 21.18
N ASN A 317 34.64 -26.48 20.37
CA ASN A 317 35.91 -27.19 20.50
C ASN A 317 37.12 -26.24 20.28
N PRO A 318 37.39 -25.33 21.23
CA PRO A 318 38.44 -24.32 21.07
C PRO A 318 39.85 -24.90 21.00
N ASN A 319 40.09 -26.06 21.61
CA ASN A 319 41.42 -26.67 21.71
C ASN A 319 41.78 -27.50 20.48
N ASN A 320 40.78 -28.05 19.77
CA ASN A 320 41.00 -28.77 18.52
C ASN A 320 39.86 -28.48 17.52
N PRO A 321 39.83 -27.29 16.91
CA PRO A 321 38.74 -26.83 16.05
C PRO A 321 38.50 -27.77 14.85
N ASN A 322 37.46 -28.59 14.93
CA ASN A 322 37.04 -29.48 13.84
C ASN A 322 35.51 -29.67 13.84
N ILE A 323 34.98 -30.19 12.72
CA ILE A 323 33.54 -30.33 12.53
C ILE A 323 32.89 -31.37 13.47
N ASN A 324 33.63 -32.41 13.88
CA ASN A 324 33.12 -33.39 14.83
C ASN A 324 32.94 -32.74 16.20
N GLY A 325 33.90 -31.91 16.63
CA GLY A 325 33.80 -31.11 17.84
C GLY A 325 32.66 -30.07 17.81
N LEU A 326 32.19 -29.65 16.62
CA LEU A 326 30.96 -28.89 16.51
C LEU A 326 29.74 -29.75 16.85
N PHE A 327 29.64 -30.95 16.28
CA PHE A 327 28.49 -31.83 16.53
C PHE A 327 28.45 -32.36 17.96
N GLU A 328 29.59 -32.74 18.54
CA GLU A 328 29.69 -33.15 19.94
C GLU A 328 29.23 -32.02 20.88
N GLY A 329 29.72 -30.80 20.69
CA GLY A 329 29.28 -29.68 21.51
C GLY A 329 27.81 -29.31 21.28
N LEU A 330 27.27 -29.42 20.06
CA LEU A 330 25.84 -29.23 19.83
C LEU A 330 24.99 -30.29 20.55
N ASP A 331 25.47 -31.53 20.62
CA ASP A 331 24.83 -32.62 21.35
C ASP A 331 24.75 -32.35 22.86
N GLU A 332 25.81 -31.77 23.45
CA GLU A 332 25.81 -31.32 24.85
C GLU A 332 24.72 -30.27 25.14
N PHE A 333 24.31 -29.49 24.12
CA PHE A 333 23.20 -28.53 24.21
C PHE A 333 21.85 -29.11 23.74
N GLY A 334 21.74 -30.41 23.52
CA GLY A 334 20.51 -31.08 23.10
C GLY A 334 20.14 -30.86 21.63
N GLU A 335 21.10 -30.48 20.80
CA GLU A 335 20.99 -30.35 19.34
C GLU A 335 21.69 -31.52 18.63
N THR A 336 21.17 -32.73 18.86
CA THR A 336 21.72 -33.98 18.29
C THR A 336 21.70 -33.96 16.75
N LEU A 337 22.57 -34.75 16.12
CA LEU A 337 22.62 -34.86 14.66
C LEU A 337 21.28 -35.34 14.07
N GLU A 338 20.60 -36.29 14.71
CA GLU A 338 19.29 -36.80 14.30
C GLU A 338 18.23 -35.69 14.35
N LYS A 339 18.26 -34.85 15.39
CA LYS A 339 17.35 -33.70 15.51
C LYS A 339 17.59 -32.70 14.39
N ILE A 340 18.85 -32.38 14.10
CA ILE A 340 19.24 -31.48 13.02
C ILE A 340 18.78 -32.05 11.66
N GLN A 341 19.03 -33.33 11.39
CA GLN A 341 18.61 -34.01 10.15
C GLN A 341 17.08 -33.99 9.99
N ARG A 342 16.34 -34.36 11.03
CA ARG A 342 14.86 -34.32 11.02
C ARG A 342 14.33 -32.92 10.71
N VAL A 343 14.92 -31.88 11.31
CA VAL A 343 14.54 -30.48 11.03
C VAL A 343 14.90 -30.09 9.60
N ALA A 344 16.05 -30.51 9.09
CA ALA A 344 16.49 -30.27 7.72
C ALA A 344 15.52 -30.92 6.70
N GLU A 345 15.13 -32.18 6.91
CA GLU A 345 14.16 -32.89 6.07
C GLU A 345 12.79 -32.21 6.06
N MET A 346 12.31 -31.78 7.24
CA MET A 346 11.05 -31.02 7.34
C MET A 346 11.13 -29.71 6.55
N LYS A 347 12.24 -28.98 6.63
CA LYS A 347 12.46 -27.75 5.87
C LYS A 347 12.56 -28.02 4.37
N ALA A 348 13.29 -29.06 3.95
CA ALA A 348 13.42 -29.45 2.55
C ALA A 348 12.06 -29.84 1.94
N LYS A 349 11.22 -30.59 2.67
CA LYS A 349 9.84 -30.92 2.24
C LYS A 349 8.98 -29.67 2.07
N ARG A 350 9.16 -28.62 2.89
CA ARG A 350 8.45 -27.34 2.72
C ARG A 350 8.95 -26.57 1.52
N ILE A 351 10.27 -26.53 1.28
CA ILE A 351 10.86 -25.86 0.12
C ILE A 351 10.40 -26.52 -1.18
N LYS A 352 10.33 -27.86 -1.25
CA LYS A 352 9.82 -28.58 -2.44
C LYS A 352 8.33 -28.32 -2.76
N ARG A 353 7.58 -27.73 -1.83
CA ARG A 353 6.15 -27.38 -2.00
C ARG A 353 5.95 -25.92 -2.38
N LEU A 354 7.01 -25.11 -2.33
CA LEU A 354 7.08 -23.73 -2.80
C LEU A 354 7.67 -23.76 -4.21
#